data_AF-A0A0N4XQY0-F1
#
_entry.id   AF-A0A0N4XQY0-F1
#
_cell.length_a   1.000
_cell.length_b   1.000
_cell.length_c   1.000
_cell.angle_alpha   90.00
_cell.angle_beta   90.00
_cell.angle_gamma   90.00
#
_symmetry.space_group_name_H-M   'P 1'
#
loop_
_entity.id
_entity.type
_entity.pdbx_description
1 polymer ?
#
loop_
_entity_poly.entity_id
_entity_poly.type
_entity_poly.pdbx_seq_one_letter_code
_entity_poly.pdbx_strand_id
1 'polypeptide(L)'
;MFDCGFSMGGYREHYENHEMMDFNNVLKSVTIREFDTRFTAPLFGYDSVDHYYDHAAPNKKVKKIPIPTLCLNADDDCFSPYDGE
;
A
#
# COMPACT_ATOMS: atom_id res chain seq x y z
N MET A 1 -5.65 -4.27 -11.48
CA MET A 1 -5.31 -4.04 -10.05
C MET A 1 -6.00 -2.82 -9.44
N PHE A 2 -6.62 -1.92 -10.23
CA PHE A 2 -7.49 -0.84 -9.70
C PHE A 2 -9.00 -1.08 -9.89
N ASP A 3 -9.41 -2.28 -10.33
CA ASP A 3 -10.84 -2.60 -10.56
C ASP A 3 -11.68 -2.70 -9.27
N CYS A 4 -11.06 -2.51 -8.10
CA CYS A 4 -11.74 -2.49 -6.81
C CYS A 4 -12.48 -1.17 -6.49
N GLY A 5 -12.60 -0.25 -7.45
CA GLY A 5 -13.29 1.03 -7.23
C GLY A 5 -12.54 2.01 -6.33
N PHE A 6 -11.25 1.78 -6.06
CA PHE A 6 -10.40 2.72 -5.32
C PHE A 6 -10.14 3.97 -6.17
N SER A 7 -10.71 5.11 -5.76
CA SER A 7 -10.55 6.40 -6.46
C SER A 7 -9.49 7.27 -5.80
N MET A 8 -8.53 7.72 -6.61
CA MET A 8 -7.52 8.69 -6.20
C MET A 8 -8.01 10.15 -6.21
N GLY A 9 -9.27 10.41 -6.55
CA GLY A 9 -9.79 11.77 -6.69
C GLY A 9 -9.62 12.62 -5.42
N GLY A 10 -9.98 12.07 -4.25
CA GLY A 10 -9.84 12.78 -2.98
C GLY A 10 -8.39 12.98 -2.54
N TYR A 11 -7.52 12.00 -2.80
CA TYR A 11 -6.09 12.13 -2.53
C TYR A 11 -5.44 13.17 -3.43
N ARG A 12 -5.82 13.20 -4.71
CA ARG A 12 -5.34 14.22 -5.64
C ARG A 12 -5.69 15.61 -5.15
N GLU A 13 -6.95 15.88 -4.81
CA GLU A 13 -7.34 17.21 -4.31
C GLU A 13 -6.50 17.65 -3.09
N HIS A 14 -6.18 16.72 -2.18
CA HIS A 14 -5.42 17.04 -0.98
C HIS A 14 -3.91 17.20 -1.22
N TYR A 15 -3.34 16.44 -2.15
CA TYR A 15 -1.89 16.32 -2.34
C TYR A 15 -1.37 16.84 -3.69
N GLU A 16 -2.22 17.32 -4.60
CA GLU A 16 -1.84 17.79 -5.94
C GLU A 16 -0.91 19.00 -5.90
N ASN A 17 -1.01 19.83 -4.86
CA ASN A 17 -0.11 20.97 -4.62
C ASN A 17 1.08 20.63 -3.72
N HIS A 18 1.17 19.40 -3.21
CA HIS A 18 2.28 18.97 -2.40
C HIS A 18 3.42 18.53 -3.32
N GLU A 19 4.59 19.18 -3.21
CA GLU A 19 5.76 18.95 -4.09
C GLU A 19 6.29 17.50 -4.11
N MET A 20 5.75 16.64 -3.25
CA MET A 20 6.23 15.27 -3.03
C MET A 20 5.56 14.23 -3.96
N MET A 21 4.51 14.57 -4.71
CA MET A 21 3.66 13.54 -5.34
C MET A 21 3.27 13.84 -6.79
N ASP A 22 3.85 13.07 -7.74
CA ASP A 22 3.44 13.08 -9.14
C ASP A 22 2.27 12.12 -9.38
N PHE A 23 1.04 12.64 -9.27
CA PHE A 23 -0.17 11.85 -9.51
C PHE A 23 -0.27 11.26 -10.92
N ASN A 24 0.31 11.89 -11.95
CA ASN A 24 0.30 11.33 -13.29
C ASN A 24 1.13 10.04 -13.36
N ASN A 25 2.21 9.97 -12.58
CA ASN A 25 3.04 8.77 -12.47
C ASN A 25 2.40 7.71 -11.55
N VAL A 26 1.78 8.13 -10.44
CA VAL A 26 1.06 7.24 -9.52
C VAL A 26 -0.06 6.50 -10.25
N LEU A 27 -0.86 7.22 -11.05
CA LEU A 27 -2.00 6.64 -11.79
C LEU A 27 -1.58 5.66 -12.91
N LYS A 28 -0.30 5.64 -13.30
CA LYS A 28 0.25 4.67 -14.26
C LYS A 28 0.74 3.38 -13.61
N SER A 29 0.59 3.22 -12.29
CA SER A 29 1.02 1.99 -11.61
C SER A 29 0.16 0.81 -12.07
N VAL A 30 0.76 -0.35 -12.28
CA VAL A 30 0.03 -1.58 -12.64
C VAL A 30 0.01 -2.55 -11.47
N THR A 31 1.08 -2.53 -10.66
CA THR A 31 1.23 -3.41 -9.49
C THR A 31 1.10 -2.63 -8.17
N ILE A 32 0.71 -3.31 -7.09
CA ILE A 32 0.72 -2.74 -5.73
C ILE A 32 2.12 -2.23 -5.39
N ARG A 33 3.18 -2.97 -5.77
CA ARG A 33 4.56 -2.55 -5.50
C ARG A 33 4.95 -1.26 -6.22
N GLU A 34 4.52 -1.08 -7.48
CA GLU A 34 4.71 0.19 -8.20
C GLU A 34 3.94 1.34 -7.54
N PHE A 35 2.70 1.07 -7.14
CA PHE A 35 1.88 2.03 -6.42
C PHE A 35 2.53 2.44 -5.09
N ASP A 36 2.99 1.48 -4.31
CA ASP A 36 3.69 1.76 -3.05
C ASP A 36 5.00 2.50 -3.26
N THR A 37 5.71 2.23 -4.36
CA THR A 37 6.93 2.96 -4.71
C THR A 37 6.65 4.43 -5.03
N ARG A 38 5.57 4.71 -5.77
CA ARG A 38 5.26 6.05 -6.29
C ARG A 38 4.40 6.90 -5.36
N PHE A 39 3.59 6.27 -4.51
CA PHE A 39 2.62 6.92 -3.65
C PHE A 39 2.88 6.62 -2.17
N THR A 40 2.72 5.37 -1.73
CA THR A 40 2.72 5.01 -0.31
C THR A 40 4.05 5.34 0.39
N ALA A 41 5.17 4.85 -0.13
CA ALA A 41 6.48 5.04 0.48
C ALA A 41 6.87 6.53 0.56
N PRO A 42 6.77 7.34 -0.50
CA PRO A 42 7.04 8.77 -0.41
C PRO A 42 6.06 9.52 0.51
N LEU A 43 4.77 9.17 0.49
CA LEU A 43 3.75 9.78 1.34
C LEU A 43 4.09 9.65 2.83
N PHE A 44 4.62 8.49 3.23
CA PHE A 44 5.04 8.23 4.62
C PHE A 44 6.53 8.54 4.88
N GLY A 45 7.24 9.14 3.92
CA GLY A 45 8.63 9.56 4.08
C GLY A 45 9.66 8.42 4.11
N TYR A 46 9.36 7.28 3.48
CA TYR A 46 10.32 6.19 3.33
C TYR A 46 11.24 6.44 2.12
N ASP A 47 12.54 6.19 2.31
CA ASP A 47 13.55 6.32 1.25
C ASP A 47 13.33 5.37 0.06
N SER A 48 12.71 4.21 0.30
CA SER A 48 12.43 3.22 -0.74
C SER A 48 11.24 2.32 -0.37
N VAL A 49 10.66 1.67 -1.38
CA VAL A 49 9.62 0.67 -1.18
C VAL A 49 10.12 -0.51 -0.33
N ASP A 50 11.40 -0.88 -0.44
CA ASP A 50 11.95 -1.96 0.37
C ASP A 50 12.13 -1.56 1.83
N HIS A 51 12.53 -0.31 2.10
CA HIS A 51 12.56 0.22 3.46
C HIS A 51 11.15 0.27 4.05
N TYR A 52 10.15 0.67 3.25
CA TYR A 52 8.74 0.60 3.62
C TYR A 52 8.31 -0.83 3.97
N TYR A 53 8.55 -1.83 3.11
CA TYR A 53 8.12 -3.21 3.38
C TYR A 53 8.90 -3.85 4.54
N ASP A 54 10.19 -3.56 4.74
CA ASP A 54 10.93 -4.09 5.88
C ASP A 54 10.47 -3.49 7.21
N HIS A 55 10.23 -2.17 7.21
CA HIS A 55 9.83 -1.45 8.41
C HIS A 55 8.34 -1.56 8.73
N ALA A 56 7.44 -1.53 7.74
CA ALA A 56 6.00 -1.49 7.97
C ALA A 56 5.31 -2.85 7.90
N ALA A 57 5.84 -3.82 7.13
CA ALA A 57 5.12 -5.07 6.90
C ALA A 57 5.03 -5.94 8.17
N PRO A 58 3.86 -6.58 8.41
CA PRO A 58 3.64 -7.42 9.59
C PRO A 58 4.20 -8.84 9.44
N ASN A 59 4.52 -9.31 8.24
CA ASN A 59 4.90 -10.70 7.94
C ASN A 59 6.10 -11.22 8.77
N LYS A 60 7.10 -10.38 9.06
CA LYS A 60 8.24 -10.72 9.92
C LYS A 60 7.98 -10.50 11.42
N LYS A 61 6.87 -9.84 11.78
CA LYS A 61 6.57 -9.35 13.13
C LYS A 61 5.42 -10.09 13.81
N VAL A 62 4.44 -10.58 13.05
CA VAL A 62 3.25 -11.30 13.56
C VAL A 62 3.63 -12.47 14.47
N LYS A 63 4.70 -13.19 14.15
CA LYS A 63 5.21 -14.31 14.96
C LYS A 63 5.69 -13.90 16.36
N LYS A 64 5.86 -12.60 16.63
CA LYS A 64 6.34 -12.06 17.90
C LYS A 64 5.20 -11.64 18.84
N ILE A 65 3.93 -11.72 18.41
CA ILE A 65 2.80 -11.34 19.25
C ILE A 65 2.61 -12.42 20.33
N PRO A 66 2.74 -12.10 21.64
CA PRO A 66 2.69 -13.11 22.70
C PRO A 66 1.27 -13.56 23.04
N ILE A 67 0.27 -12.76 22.67
CA ILE A 67 -1.15 -13.05 22.89
C ILE A 67 -1.71 -13.76 21.65
N PRO A 68 -2.48 -14.86 21.81
CA PRO A 68 -3.15 -15.50 20.68
C PRO A 68 -3.94 -14.47 19.85
N THR A 69 -3.58 -14.37 18.58
CA THR A 69 -4.12 -13.36 17.66
C THR A 69 -4.89 -14.06 16.54
N LEU A 70 -6.13 -13.62 16.32
CA LEU A 70 -6.96 -14.04 15.20
C LEU A 70 -6.83 -13.00 14.09
N CYS A 71 -6.33 -13.40 12.92
CA CYS A 71 -6.36 -12.59 11.71
C CYS A 71 -7.58 -12.96 10.87
N LEU A 72 -8.42 -11.98 10.54
CA LEU A 72 -9.59 -12.15 9.69
C LEU A 72 -9.36 -11.38 8.39
N ASN A 73 -9.63 -12.03 7.26
CA ASN A 73 -9.64 -11.41 5.94
C ASN A 73 -10.96 -11.78 5.24
N ALA A 74 -11.49 -10.89 4.41
CA ALA A 74 -12.61 -11.20 3.54
C ALA A 74 -12.12 -12.04 2.35
N ASP A 75 -12.94 -12.98 1.90
CA ASP A 75 -12.61 -13.87 0.78
C ASP A 75 -12.60 -13.11 -0.56
N ASP A 76 -13.37 -12.04 -0.64
CA ASP A 76 -13.52 -11.16 -1.80
C ASP A 76 -12.72 -9.85 -1.69
N ASP A 77 -11.74 -9.79 -0.78
CA ASP A 77 -10.85 -8.62 -0.69
C ASP A 77 -9.92 -8.54 -1.92
N CYS A 78 -10.15 -7.53 -2.74
CA CYS A 78 -9.42 -7.25 -3.98
C CYS A 78 -7.93 -6.89 -3.78
N PHE A 79 -7.53 -6.46 -2.58
CA PHE A 79 -6.14 -6.11 -2.24
C PHE A 79 -5.43 -7.24 -1.50
N SER A 80 -6.19 -8.14 -0.86
CA SER A 80 -5.68 -9.24 -0.05
C SER A 80 -6.24 -10.57 -0.56
N PRO A 81 -5.71 -11.08 -1.69
CA PRO A 81 -6.21 -12.30 -2.34
C PRO A 81 -6.12 -13.51 -1.40
N TYR A 82 -7.06 -14.45 -1.57
CA TYR A 82 -7.11 -15.68 -0.79
C TYR A 82 -5.84 -16.54 -0.97
N ASP A 83 -5.31 -16.57 -2.19
CA ASP A 83 -4.08 -17.29 -2.54
C ASP A 83 -2.86 -16.39 -2.30
N GLY A 84 -2.08 -16.70 -1.26
CA GLY A 84 -0.82 -16.02 -0.98
C GLY A 84 0.33 -16.63 -1.77
N GLU A 85 0.59 -16.10 -2.97
CA GLU A 85 1.90 -16.23 -3.64
C GLU A 85 2.86 -15.10 -3.25
#